data_AF-A0A7C8HXG8-F1
#
_entry.id   AF-A0A7C8HXG8-F1
#
_cell.length_a   1.000
_cell.length_b   1.000
_cell.length_c   1.000
_cell.angle_alpha   90.00
_cell.angle_beta   90.00
_cell.angle_gamma   90.00
#
_symmetry.space_group_name_H-M   'P 1'
#
loop_
_entity.id
_entity.type
_entity.pdbx_description
1 polymer ?
#
loop_
_entity_poly.entity_id
_entity_poly.type
_entity_poly.pdbx_seq_one_letter_code
_entity_poly.pdbx_strand_id
1 'polypeptide(L)'
;MAVTEFSKAVKSISEVLIFENWLRFYFISEEEDEKLFIRIPEKADMRIRENWPHIHSLADALNNKEITPETSREAVIVHISGELDGNSMKAGMAERVFNSTTFQFEMHLFSMWVEGHESQLDQNFLDFGNWLSMYAEWKLSDKVKGYIEETREKMKATEAATATETTAKKQ
;
A
#
# COMPACT_ATOMS: atom_id res chain seq x y z
N MET A 1 16.23 0.48 -16.40
CA MET A 1 14.91 0.94 -16.93
C MET A 1 14.63 2.32 -16.36
N ALA A 2 14.19 3.27 -17.19
CA ALA A 2 13.80 4.59 -16.70
C ALA A 2 12.55 4.46 -15.81
N VAL A 3 12.56 5.11 -14.65
CA VAL A 3 11.40 5.16 -13.75
C VAL A 3 10.32 6.03 -14.41
N THR A 4 9.19 5.43 -14.78
CA THR A 4 8.05 6.13 -15.39
C THR A 4 7.24 6.85 -14.32
N GLU A 5 6.52 7.92 -14.69
CA GLU A 5 5.58 8.60 -13.79
C GLU A 5 4.55 7.63 -13.19
N PHE A 6 4.06 6.69 -13.99
CA PHE A 6 3.13 5.66 -13.53
C PHE A 6 3.77 4.75 -12.46
N SER A 7 5.00 4.28 -12.67
CA SER A 7 5.70 3.45 -11.68
C SER A 7 5.97 4.19 -10.36
N LYS A 8 6.21 5.51 -10.41
CA LYS A 8 6.31 6.35 -9.20
C LYS A 8 4.96 6.44 -8.50
N ALA A 9 3.88 6.68 -9.23
CA ALA A 9 2.54 6.77 -8.68
C ALA A 9 2.09 5.45 -8.02
N VAL A 10 2.37 4.29 -8.64
CA VAL A 10 2.15 2.97 -8.03
C VAL A 10 2.91 2.85 -6.72
N LYS A 11 4.20 3.22 -6.69
CA LYS A 11 5.01 3.17 -5.46
C LYS A 11 4.44 4.07 -4.36
N SER A 12 4.12 5.32 -4.68
CA SER A 12 3.58 6.29 -3.71
C SER A 12 2.25 5.85 -3.15
N ILE A 13 1.32 5.38 -3.98
CA ILE A 13 0.02 4.90 -3.50
C ILE A 13 0.20 3.61 -2.68
N SER A 14 1.06 2.68 -3.12
CA SER A 14 1.34 1.47 -2.35
C SER A 14 1.93 1.79 -0.97
N GLU A 15 2.83 2.75 -0.88
CA GLU A 15 3.38 3.22 0.39
C GLU A 15 2.28 3.73 1.34
N VAL A 16 1.27 4.43 0.83
CA VAL A 16 0.11 4.86 1.62
C VAL A 16 -0.64 3.68 2.22
N LEU A 17 -0.92 2.65 1.43
CA LEU A 17 -1.64 1.46 1.89
C LEU A 17 -0.82 0.64 2.89
N ILE A 18 0.50 0.52 2.67
CA ILE A 18 1.40 -0.17 3.59
C ILE A 18 1.48 0.59 4.91
N PHE A 19 1.57 1.93 4.87
CA PHE A 19 1.61 2.76 6.08
C PHE A 19 0.32 2.65 6.89
N GLU A 20 -0.84 2.68 6.22
CA GLU A 20 -2.12 2.49 6.87
C GLU A 20 -2.22 1.09 7.52
N ASN A 21 -1.75 0.05 6.84
CA ASN A 21 -1.72 -1.29 7.40
C ASN A 21 -0.77 -1.39 8.60
N TRP A 22 0.38 -0.72 8.55
CA TRP A 22 1.33 -0.61 9.67
C TRP A 22 0.70 0.06 10.89
N LEU A 23 -0.08 1.13 10.65
CA LEU A 23 -0.80 1.81 11.72
C LEU A 23 -1.78 0.87 12.41
N ARG A 24 -2.57 0.13 11.62
CA ARG A 24 -3.51 -0.87 12.15
C ARG A 24 -2.80 -1.99 12.90
N PHE A 25 -1.67 -2.47 12.38
CA PHE A 25 -0.95 -3.59 12.97
C PHE A 25 -0.41 -3.25 14.37
N TYR A 26 0.16 -2.06 14.56
CA TYR A 26 0.85 -1.73 15.82
C TYR A 26 0.08 -0.82 16.78
N PHE A 27 -0.95 -0.11 16.32
CA PHE A 27 -1.62 0.91 17.13
C PHE A 27 -3.13 0.68 17.32
N ILE A 28 -3.66 -0.48 16.93
CA ILE A 28 -5.02 -0.85 17.33
C ILE A 28 -5.06 -1.11 18.83
N SER A 29 -6.04 -0.49 19.47
CA SER A 29 -6.45 -0.74 20.85
C SER A 29 -7.92 -1.13 20.85
N GLU A 30 -8.25 -2.19 21.59
CA GLU A 30 -9.63 -2.54 21.89
C GLU A 30 -10.13 -1.67 23.05
N GLU A 31 -11.32 -1.09 22.91
CA GLU A 31 -11.98 -0.28 23.93
C GLU A 31 -13.33 -0.89 24.32
N GLU A 32 -14.04 -0.23 25.24
CA GLU A 32 -15.39 -0.65 25.65
C GLU A 32 -16.29 -0.87 24.41
N ASP A 33 -17.16 -1.88 24.50
CA ASP A 33 -18.04 -2.34 23.40
C ASP A 33 -17.36 -3.05 22.21
N GLU A 34 -16.19 -3.67 22.39
CA GLU A 34 -15.45 -4.43 21.35
C GLU A 34 -15.05 -3.58 20.14
N LYS A 35 -15.02 -2.25 20.32
CA LYS A 35 -14.64 -1.30 19.28
C LYS A 35 -13.13 -1.17 19.21
N LEU A 36 -12.62 -1.12 17.99
CA LEU A 36 -11.19 -0.96 17.73
C LEU A 36 -10.88 0.50 17.42
N PHE A 37 -9.87 1.05 18.07
CA PHE A 37 -9.40 2.42 17.87
C PHE A 37 -7.92 2.45 17.53
N ILE A 38 -7.51 3.39 16.67
CA ILE A 38 -6.08 3.69 16.51
C ILE A 38 -5.63 4.63 17.62
N ARG A 39 -4.64 4.22 18.42
CA ARG A 39 -4.05 4.99 19.51
C ARG A 39 -2.55 5.12 19.31
N ILE A 40 -2.12 6.23 18.72
CA ILE A 40 -0.70 6.49 18.47
C ILE A 40 -0.10 7.24 19.66
N PRO A 41 0.87 6.66 20.39
CA PRO A 41 1.55 7.35 21.48
C PRO A 41 2.31 8.58 20.98
N GLU A 42 2.40 9.63 21.79
CA GLU A 42 3.07 10.89 21.43
C GLU A 42 4.49 10.70 20.89
N LYS A 43 5.28 9.82 21.51
CA LYS A 43 6.64 9.49 21.03
C LYS A 43 6.65 8.85 19.64
N ALA A 44 5.65 8.05 19.31
CA ALA A 44 5.52 7.44 18.00
C ALA A 44 5.08 8.49 16.97
N ASP A 45 4.10 9.35 17.31
CA ASP A 45 3.65 10.45 16.45
C ASP A 45 4.79 11.41 16.09
N MET A 46 5.60 11.82 17.08
CA MET A 46 6.78 12.66 16.84
C MET A 46 7.74 12.03 15.82
N ARG A 47 8.01 10.73 15.96
CA ARG A 47 8.89 10.01 15.02
C ARG A 47 8.26 9.85 13.64
N ILE A 48 6.95 9.69 13.56
CA ILE A 48 6.23 9.62 12.28
C ILE A 48 6.38 10.95 11.54
N ARG A 49 6.16 12.07 12.21
CA ARG A 49 6.30 13.41 11.63
C ARG A 49 7.73 13.72 11.21
N GLU A 50 8.72 13.26 11.97
CA GLU A 50 10.13 13.45 11.66
C GLU A 50 10.59 12.62 10.44
N ASN A 51 10.24 11.33 10.41
CA ASN A 51 10.77 10.40 9.41
C ASN A 51 9.92 10.29 8.13
N TRP A 52 8.60 10.52 8.23
CA TRP A 52 7.67 10.40 7.11
C TRP A 52 6.72 11.61 7.01
N PRO A 53 7.29 12.83 6.85
CA PRO A 53 6.50 14.07 6.81
C PRO A 53 5.51 14.13 5.65
N HIS A 54 5.72 13.36 4.57
CA HIS A 54 4.82 13.33 3.41
C HIS A 54 3.53 12.53 3.63
N ILE A 55 3.47 11.69 4.67
CA ILE A 55 2.35 10.76 4.89
C ILE A 55 1.75 10.85 6.31
N HIS A 56 2.38 11.59 7.21
CA HIS A 56 1.91 11.74 8.60
C HIS A 56 0.44 12.21 8.72
N SER A 57 -0.10 12.93 7.73
CA SER A 57 -1.50 13.36 7.76
C SER A 57 -2.49 12.20 7.74
N LEU A 58 -2.09 11.02 7.24
CA LEU A 58 -2.89 9.80 7.36
C LEU A 58 -2.94 9.28 8.81
N ALA A 59 -1.82 9.39 9.53
CA ALA A 59 -1.77 9.06 10.96
C ALA A 59 -2.67 10.02 11.75
N ASP A 60 -2.64 11.32 11.45
CA ASP A 60 -3.55 12.32 12.03
C ASP A 60 -5.01 12.02 11.75
N ALA A 61 -5.32 11.58 10.53
CA ALA A 61 -6.67 11.26 10.12
C ALA A 61 -7.24 10.03 10.85
N LEU A 62 -6.39 9.12 11.33
CA LEU A 62 -6.80 7.87 11.98
C LEU A 62 -6.65 7.91 13.50
N ASN A 63 -5.73 8.71 14.04
CA ASN A 63 -5.47 8.76 15.47
C ASN A 63 -6.74 9.11 16.25
N ASN A 64 -6.99 8.36 17.31
CA ASN A 64 -8.17 8.49 18.17
C ASN A 64 -9.52 8.23 17.49
N LYS A 65 -9.54 7.59 16.30
CA LYS A 65 -10.77 7.20 15.62
C LYS A 65 -11.00 5.70 15.68
N GLU A 66 -12.27 5.34 15.64
CA GLU A 66 -12.72 3.97 15.45
C GLU A 66 -12.26 3.48 14.08
N ILE A 67 -11.65 2.30 14.04
CA ILE A 67 -11.19 1.68 12.82
C ILE A 67 -12.16 0.60 12.36
N THR A 68 -12.75 0.84 11.20
CA THR A 68 -13.54 -0.12 10.44
C THR A 68 -12.96 -0.23 9.03
N PRO A 69 -13.35 -1.24 8.24
CA PRO A 69 -12.96 -1.31 6.83
C PRO A 69 -13.29 -0.01 6.06
N GLU A 70 -14.41 0.62 6.37
CA GLU A 70 -14.87 1.85 5.75
C GLU A 70 -14.01 3.05 6.16
N THR A 71 -13.75 3.22 7.46
CA THR A 71 -12.97 4.39 7.95
C THR A 71 -11.51 4.30 7.49
N SER A 72 -10.94 3.10 7.48
CA SER A 72 -9.61 2.79 6.91
C SER A 72 -9.54 3.20 5.44
N ARG A 73 -10.49 2.71 4.62
CA ARG A 73 -10.55 2.99 3.19
C ARG A 73 -10.75 4.49 2.91
N GLU A 74 -11.65 5.13 3.64
CA GLU A 74 -11.94 6.56 3.48
C GLU A 74 -10.70 7.40 3.78
N ALA A 75 -10.00 7.14 4.88
CA ALA A 75 -8.80 7.88 5.26
C ALA A 75 -7.71 7.80 4.18
N VAL A 76 -7.48 6.61 3.60
CA VAL A 76 -6.55 6.41 2.49
C VAL A 76 -6.97 7.21 1.25
N ILE A 77 -8.25 7.14 0.86
CA ILE A 77 -8.75 7.83 -0.34
C ILE A 77 -8.63 9.35 -0.17
N VAL A 78 -9.02 9.87 1.00
CA VAL A 78 -8.93 11.29 1.32
C VAL A 78 -7.47 11.77 1.29
N HIS A 79 -6.55 11.02 1.91
CA HIS A 79 -5.13 11.34 1.89
C HIS A 79 -4.57 11.36 0.46
N ILE A 80 -4.83 10.33 -0.34
CA ILE A 80 -4.34 10.24 -1.72
C ILE A 80 -4.90 11.37 -2.58
N SER A 81 -6.19 11.70 -2.43
CA SER A 81 -6.83 12.76 -3.20
C SER A 81 -6.35 14.16 -2.81
N GLY A 82 -6.01 14.38 -1.53
CA GLY A 82 -5.55 15.67 -1.03
C GLY A 82 -4.06 15.92 -1.24
N GLU A 83 -3.23 14.90 -1.03
CA GLU A 83 -1.77 15.05 -0.97
C GLU A 83 -1.07 14.57 -2.25
N LEU A 84 -1.68 13.64 -2.99
CA LEU A 84 -1.05 13.01 -4.14
C LEU A 84 -1.66 13.42 -5.48
N ASP A 85 -2.93 13.07 -5.73
CA ASP A 85 -3.55 13.21 -7.06
C ASP A 85 -3.79 14.67 -7.43
N GLY A 86 -3.14 15.15 -8.49
CA GLY A 86 -3.17 16.56 -8.88
C GLY A 86 -2.16 17.45 -8.15
N ASN A 87 -1.43 16.92 -7.16
CA ASN A 87 -0.36 17.61 -6.46
C ASN A 87 1.01 17.03 -6.82
N SER A 88 1.40 15.91 -6.19
CA SER A 88 2.68 15.23 -6.46
C SER A 88 2.63 14.27 -7.64
N MET A 89 1.42 13.88 -8.09
CA MET A 89 1.19 13.17 -9.34
C MET A 89 0.16 13.89 -10.22
N LYS A 90 0.15 13.58 -11.52
CA LYS A 90 -0.82 14.16 -12.46
C LYS A 90 -2.24 13.83 -12.03
N ALA A 91 -3.16 14.80 -12.11
CA ALA A 91 -4.58 14.56 -11.81
C ALA A 91 -5.17 13.37 -12.61
N GLY A 92 -5.96 12.54 -11.94
CA GLY A 92 -6.53 11.30 -12.47
C GLY A 92 -5.52 10.14 -12.53
N MET A 93 -4.29 10.32 -12.04
CA MET A 93 -3.32 9.23 -11.99
C MET A 93 -3.69 8.21 -10.92
N ALA A 94 -4.25 8.65 -9.78
CA ALA A 94 -4.67 7.74 -8.72
C ALA A 94 -5.72 6.72 -9.20
N GLU A 95 -6.75 7.18 -9.91
CA GLU A 95 -7.76 6.31 -10.51
C GLU A 95 -7.14 5.28 -11.46
N ARG A 96 -6.21 5.72 -12.31
CA ARG A 96 -5.49 4.84 -13.24
C ARG A 96 -4.66 3.79 -12.48
N VAL A 97 -4.04 4.16 -11.37
CA VAL A 97 -3.26 3.24 -10.52
C VAL A 97 -4.18 2.22 -9.87
N PHE A 98 -5.28 2.63 -9.23
CA PHE A 98 -6.22 1.72 -8.56
C PHE A 98 -6.82 0.69 -9.52
N ASN A 99 -7.08 1.08 -10.76
CA ASN A 99 -7.61 0.20 -11.80
C ASN A 99 -6.55 -0.67 -12.49
N SER A 100 -5.28 -0.57 -12.10
CA SER A 100 -4.19 -1.29 -12.78
C SER A 100 -3.92 -2.66 -12.18
N THR A 101 -3.67 -3.63 -13.06
CA THR A 101 -3.21 -4.97 -12.72
C THR A 101 -1.87 -4.93 -11.97
N THR A 102 -1.01 -3.95 -12.29
CA THR A 102 0.28 -3.72 -11.62
C THR A 102 0.09 -3.39 -10.14
N PHE A 103 -0.83 -2.47 -9.82
CA PHE A 103 -1.11 -2.09 -8.43
C PHE A 103 -1.78 -3.23 -7.66
N GLN A 104 -2.76 -3.90 -8.27
CA GLN A 104 -3.43 -5.05 -7.67
C GLN A 104 -2.43 -6.16 -7.32
N PHE A 105 -1.47 -6.41 -8.20
CA PHE A 105 -0.41 -7.39 -7.94
C PHE A 105 0.54 -6.95 -6.82
N GLU A 106 0.92 -5.67 -6.75
CA GLU A 106 1.72 -5.14 -5.65
C GLU A 106 1.01 -5.27 -4.29
N MET A 107 -0.31 -5.00 -4.25
CA MET A 107 -1.11 -5.21 -3.03
C MET A 107 -1.23 -6.68 -2.67
N HIS A 108 -1.37 -7.57 -3.65
CA HIS A 108 -1.37 -9.01 -3.41
C HIS A 108 -0.04 -9.51 -2.83
N LEU A 109 1.08 -9.05 -3.38
CA LEU A 109 2.42 -9.36 -2.85
C LEU A 109 2.57 -8.89 -1.40
N PHE A 110 2.10 -7.67 -1.10
CA PHE A 110 2.14 -7.14 0.24
C PHE A 110 1.27 -7.96 1.21
N SER A 111 0.04 -8.31 0.85
CA SER A 111 -0.82 -9.17 1.68
C SER A 111 -0.18 -10.53 1.97
N MET A 112 0.39 -11.18 0.95
CA MET A 112 1.11 -12.45 1.15
C MET A 112 2.33 -12.30 2.07
N TRP A 113 3.02 -11.16 1.99
CA TRP A 113 4.13 -10.88 2.89
C TRP A 113 3.67 -10.72 4.33
N VAL A 114 2.63 -9.91 4.59
CA VAL A 114 2.08 -9.72 5.93
C VAL A 114 1.62 -11.05 6.53
N GLU A 115 0.81 -11.83 5.80
CA GLU A 115 0.33 -13.14 6.25
C GLU A 115 1.48 -14.13 6.52
N GLY A 116 2.51 -14.12 5.68
CA GLY A 116 3.66 -15.02 5.83
C GLY A 116 4.63 -14.63 6.97
N HIS A 117 4.57 -13.39 7.46
CA HIS A 117 5.51 -12.86 8.47
C HIS A 117 4.81 -12.37 9.74
N GLU A 118 3.49 -12.54 9.86
CA GLU A 118 2.69 -12.05 11.00
C GLU A 118 3.32 -12.39 12.35
N SER A 119 3.70 -13.66 12.57
CA SER A 119 4.33 -14.10 13.83
C SER A 119 5.69 -13.46 14.09
N GLN A 120 6.41 -12.99 13.06
CA GLN A 120 7.65 -12.22 13.22
C GLN A 120 7.35 -10.75 13.52
N LEU A 121 6.35 -10.18 12.83
CA LEU A 121 5.93 -8.79 13.00
C LEU A 121 5.33 -8.53 14.39
N ASP A 122 4.69 -9.55 14.97
CA ASP A 122 4.06 -9.51 16.31
C ASP A 122 5.08 -9.62 17.46
N GLN A 123 6.28 -10.15 17.21
CA GLN A 123 7.28 -10.36 18.27
C GLN A 123 7.82 -9.05 18.86
N ASN A 124 8.02 -8.04 18.01
CA ASN A 124 8.58 -6.76 18.43
C ASN A 124 7.97 -5.64 17.60
N PHE A 125 7.87 -4.46 18.21
CA PHE A 125 7.55 -3.26 17.46
C PHE A 125 8.64 -2.98 16.41
N LEU A 126 8.23 -2.86 15.15
CA LEU A 126 9.07 -2.44 14.04
C LEU A 126 8.56 -1.12 13.53
N ASP A 127 9.45 -0.13 13.39
CA ASP A 127 9.07 1.12 12.74
C ASP A 127 8.74 0.92 11.25
N PHE A 128 8.03 1.88 10.67
CA PHE A 128 7.56 1.78 9.28
C PHE A 128 8.70 1.60 8.26
N GLY A 129 9.87 2.19 8.51
CA GLY A 129 11.04 2.06 7.65
C GLY A 129 11.59 0.63 7.64
N ASN A 130 11.60 -0.03 8.79
CA ASN A 130 11.96 -1.45 8.89
C ASN A 130 10.95 -2.34 8.18
N TRP A 131 9.64 -2.05 8.28
CA TRP A 131 8.60 -2.75 7.51
C TRP A 131 8.85 -2.66 6.00
N LEU A 132 9.07 -1.45 5.48
CA LEU A 132 9.37 -1.24 4.07
C LEU A 132 10.64 -1.99 3.62
N SER A 133 11.67 -2.00 4.47
CA SER A 133 12.94 -2.68 4.19
C SER A 133 12.75 -4.20 4.15
N MET A 134 12.09 -4.79 5.14
CA MET A 134 11.81 -6.22 5.19
C MET A 134 10.94 -6.68 4.01
N TYR A 135 9.92 -5.91 3.65
CA TYR A 135 9.10 -6.22 2.48
C TYR A 135 9.91 -6.14 1.18
N ALA A 136 10.77 -5.12 1.03
CA ALA A 136 11.65 -5.01 -0.14
C ALA A 136 12.65 -6.17 -0.22
N GLU A 137 13.26 -6.56 0.90
CA GLU A 137 14.19 -7.69 0.99
C GLU A 137 13.50 -9.03 0.68
N TRP A 138 12.30 -9.24 1.20
CA TRP A 138 11.52 -10.44 0.90
C TRP A 138 11.23 -10.57 -0.61
N LYS A 139 10.89 -9.46 -1.28
CA LYS A 139 10.72 -9.42 -2.74
C LYS A 139 11.99 -9.74 -3.51
N LEU A 140 13.16 -9.63 -2.88
CA LEU A 140 14.45 -9.96 -3.49
C LEU A 140 14.87 -11.43 -3.30
N SER A 141 14.14 -12.21 -2.50
CA SER A 141 14.41 -13.65 -2.38
C SER A 141 14.17 -14.37 -3.72
N ASP A 142 14.97 -15.39 -4.01
CA ASP A 142 14.94 -16.07 -5.32
C ASP A 142 13.56 -16.66 -5.63
N LYS A 143 12.90 -17.22 -4.62
CA LYS A 143 11.55 -17.77 -4.74
C LYS A 143 10.54 -16.70 -5.15
N VAL A 144 10.58 -15.53 -4.50
CA VAL A 144 9.62 -14.45 -4.74
C VAL A 144 9.93 -13.75 -6.06
N LYS A 145 11.21 -13.54 -6.39
CA LYS A 145 11.63 -13.04 -7.71
C LYS A 145 11.10 -13.91 -8.84
N GLY A 146 11.29 -15.23 -8.75
CA GLY A 146 10.79 -16.17 -9.75
C GLY A 146 9.27 -16.11 -9.91
N TYR A 147 8.54 -16.05 -8.80
CA TYR A 147 7.09 -15.88 -8.81
C TYR A 147 6.64 -14.54 -9.43
N ILE A 148 7.31 -13.44 -9.11
CA ILE A 148 7.04 -12.10 -9.68
C ILE A 148 7.28 -12.11 -11.19
N GLU A 149 8.37 -12.70 -11.66
CA GLU A 149 8.70 -12.77 -13.08
C GLU A 149 7.69 -13.63 -13.85
N GLU A 150 7.37 -14.82 -13.36
CA GLU A 150 6.38 -15.71 -13.97
C GLU A 150 5.00 -15.03 -14.08
N THR A 151 4.56 -14.39 -12.99
CA THR A 151 3.25 -13.74 -12.95
C THR A 151 3.21 -12.53 -13.88
N ARG A 152 4.28 -11.73 -13.94
CA ARG A 152 4.39 -10.60 -14.86
C ARG A 152 4.33 -11.03 -16.32
N GLU A 153 4.98 -12.13 -16.68
CA GLU A 153 4.91 -12.67 -18.05
C GLU A 153 3.50 -13.16 -18.40
N LYS A 154 2.80 -13.81 -17.46
CA LYS A 154 1.39 -14.18 -17.64
C LYS A 154 0.50 -12.95 -17.86
N MET A 155 0.66 -11.90 -17.06
CA MET A 155 -0.12 -10.66 -17.20
C MET A 155 0.08 -10.01 -18.57
N LYS A 156 1.33 -9.90 -19.04
CA LYS A 156 1.62 -9.37 -20.38
C LYS A 156 0.97 -10.20 -21.49
N ALA A 157 1.01 -11.53 -21.37
CA ALA A 157 0.40 -12.43 -22.35
C ALA A 157 -1.13 -12.28 -22.38
N THR A 158 -1.77 -12.13 -21.22
CA THR A 158 -3.22 -11.88 -21.12
C THR A 158 -3.61 -10.54 -21.73
N GLU A 159 -2.88 -9.46 -21.42
CA GLU A 159 -3.14 -8.13 -21.98
C GLU A 159 -2.98 -8.12 -23.51
N ALA A 160 -1.94 -8.78 -24.04
CA ALA A 160 -1.72 -8.93 -25.48
C ALA A 160 -2.86 -9.70 -26.17
N ALA A 161 -3.35 -10.80 -25.57
CA ALA A 161 -4.45 -11.58 -26.11
C ALA A 161 -5.78 -10.80 -26.15
N THR A 162 -6.08 -10.02 -25.11
CA THR A 162 -7.27 -9.16 -25.10
C THR A 162 -7.21 -8.03 -26.14
N ALA A 163 -6.02 -7.52 -26.44
CA ALA A 163 -5.83 -6.49 -27.47
C ALA A 163 -6.06 -7.04 -28.88
N THR A 164 -5.59 -8.26 -29.19
CA THR A 164 -5.83 -8.91 -30.50
C THR A 164 -7.29 -9.27 -30.72
N GLU A 165 -8.01 -9.77 -29.70
CA GLU A 165 -9.44 -10.08 -29.82
C GLU A 165 -10.31 -8.83 -30.03
N THR A 166 -9.99 -7.72 -29.37
CA THR A 166 -10.73 -6.46 -29.50
C THR A 166 -10.51 -5.82 -30.89
N THR A 167 -9.34 -6.04 -31.49
CA THR A 167 -9.02 -5.56 -32.84
C THR A 167 -9.69 -6.44 -33.92
N ALA A 168 -9.79 -7.75 -33.68
CA ALA A 168 -10.45 -8.69 -34.59
C ALA A 168 -11.98 -8.53 -34.63
N LYS A 169 -12.62 -8.09 -33.54
CA LYS A 169 -14.08 -7.83 -33.49
C LYS A 169 -14.52 -6.48 -34.08
N LYS A 170 -13.58 -5.62 -34.49
CA LYS A 170 -13.85 -4.31 -35.11
C LYS A 170 -13.64 -4.30 -36.64
N GLN A 171 -13.29 -5.43 -37.25
CA GLN A 171 -13.30 -5.66 -38.69
C GLN A 171 -14.55 -6.45 -39.09
#